data_AF-A0A811TWT2-F1
#
_entry.id   AF-A0A811TWT2-F1
#
_cell.length_a   1.000
_cell.length_b   1.000
_cell.length_c   1.000
_cell.angle_alpha   90.00
_cell.angle_beta   90.00
_cell.angle_gamma   90.00
#
_symmetry.space_group_name_H-M   'P 1'
#
loop_
_entity.id
_entity.type
_entity.pdbx_description
1 polymer ?
#
loop_
_entity_poly.entity_id
_entity_poly.type
_entity_poly.pdbx_seq_one_letter_code
_entity_poly.pdbx_strand_id
1 'polypeptide(L)'
;MDLKGVTLGHVARIGIFQMKKFLFYLQEAAAIRLIGFHFINIVPFMDKILALMTPFMKKDNLEDFFEYVPQSILPKEYGGPEPECSELKEKVYSKLKDNREDMIKFEKRHKVNEKLRPGKPKNASDLFGIEGNFKKLDID
;
A
#
# COMPACT_ATOMS: atom_id res chain seq x y z
N MET A 1 -4.09 -4.00 8.86
CA MET A 1 -4.20 -2.56 9.13
C MET A 1 -5.12 -2.37 10.32
N ASP A 2 -4.63 -1.70 11.35
CA ASP A 2 -5.44 -1.32 12.51
C ASP A 2 -6.17 0.00 12.21
N LEU A 3 -7.50 -0.01 12.33
CA LEU A 3 -8.35 1.15 12.07
C LEU A 3 -8.72 1.93 13.34
N LYS A 4 -8.17 1.56 14.50
CA LYS A 4 -8.37 2.30 15.76
C LYS A 4 -7.90 3.75 15.61
N GLY A 5 -8.82 4.68 15.89
CA GLY A 5 -8.55 6.12 15.77
C GLY A 5 -8.62 6.69 14.35
N VAL A 6 -8.96 5.87 13.33
CA VAL A 6 -9.21 6.38 11.98
C VAL A 6 -10.52 7.19 11.98
N THR A 7 -10.48 8.38 11.38
CA THR A 7 -11.64 9.29 11.25
C THR A 7 -12.00 9.50 9.79
N LEU A 8 -13.21 10.02 9.52
CA LEU A 8 -13.60 10.43 8.16
C LEU A 8 -12.67 11.48 7.56
N GLY A 9 -12.03 12.32 8.39
CA GLY A 9 -11.03 13.29 7.93
C GLY A 9 -9.80 12.62 7.32
N HIS A 10 -9.42 11.42 7.77
CA HIS A 10 -8.36 10.63 7.13
C HIS A 10 -8.83 10.11 5.77
N VAL A 11 -10.04 9.58 5.69
CA VAL A 11 -10.61 9.04 4.44
C VAL A 11 -10.73 10.14 3.37
N ALA A 12 -11.19 11.33 3.74
CA ALA A 12 -11.31 12.46 2.83
C ALA A 12 -9.96 12.93 2.23
N ARG A 13 -8.84 12.63 2.89
CA ARG A 13 -7.49 12.93 2.38
C ARG A 13 -6.94 11.85 1.44
N ILE A 14 -7.61 10.70 1.33
CA ILE A 14 -7.20 9.65 0.41
C ILE A 14 -7.67 10.00 -1.00
N GLY A 15 -6.75 10.48 -1.83
CA GLY A 15 -7.03 10.70 -3.24
C GLY A 15 -7.26 9.39 -3.99
N ILE A 16 -8.35 9.28 -4.76
CA ILE A 16 -8.70 8.09 -5.55
C ILE A 16 -7.56 7.68 -6.49
N PHE A 17 -6.90 8.65 -7.13
CA PHE A 17 -5.74 8.38 -7.98
C PHE A 17 -4.53 7.84 -7.21
N GLN A 18 -4.32 8.32 -5.98
CA GLN A 18 -3.25 7.82 -5.13
C GLN A 18 -3.53 6.38 -4.70
N MET A 19 -4.79 6.06 -4.39
CA MET A 19 -5.25 4.69 -4.12
C MET A 19 -4.98 3.76 -5.31
N LYS A 20 -5.37 4.17 -6.52
CA LYS A 20 -5.13 3.40 -7.75
C LYS A 20 -3.63 3.11 -7.96
N LYS A 21 -2.77 4.12 -7.81
CA LYS A 21 -1.31 3.96 -7.94
C LYS A 21 -0.75 3.02 -6.87
N PHE A 22 -1.22 3.16 -5.63
CA PHE A 22 -0.79 2.32 -4.52
C PHE A 22 -1.16 0.84 -4.75
N LEU A 23 -2.42 0.57 -5.10
CA LEU A 23 -2.88 -0.79 -5.36
C LEU A 23 -2.24 -1.39 -6.62
N PHE A 24 -2.03 -0.60 -7.68
CA PHE A 24 -1.25 -1.05 -8.84
C PHE A 24 0.18 -1.44 -8.44
N TYR A 25 0.85 -0.60 -7.65
CA TYR A 25 2.20 -0.89 -7.18
C TYR A 25 2.25 -2.20 -6.40
N LEU A 26 1.36 -2.39 -5.42
CA LEU A 26 1.35 -3.61 -4.60
C LEU A 26 1.09 -4.89 -5.40
N GLN A 27 0.25 -4.81 -6.44
CA GLN A 27 -0.21 -5.99 -7.19
C GLN A 27 0.62 -6.32 -8.43
N GLU A 28 1.31 -5.34 -9.03
CA GLU A 28 2.00 -5.51 -10.31
C GLU A 28 3.49 -5.14 -10.29
N ALA A 29 3.96 -4.38 -9.30
CA ALA A 29 5.30 -3.80 -9.32
C ALA A 29 6.15 -4.14 -8.09
N ALA A 30 5.54 -4.29 -6.92
CA ALA A 30 6.26 -4.62 -5.71
C ALA A 30 6.84 -6.03 -5.83
N ALA A 31 8.11 -6.20 -5.45
CA ALA A 31 8.79 -7.50 -5.45
C ALA A 31 8.36 -8.38 -4.25
N ILE A 32 7.06 -8.41 -3.96
CA ILE A 32 6.43 -9.19 -2.90
C ILE A 32 5.18 -9.86 -3.47
N ARG A 33 4.79 -10.99 -2.89
CA ARG A 33 3.49 -11.60 -3.16
C ARG A 33 2.50 -11.07 -2.14
N LEU A 34 1.56 -10.23 -2.57
CA LEU A 34 0.43 -9.84 -1.75
C LEU A 34 -0.48 -11.07 -1.56
N ILE A 35 -0.71 -11.47 -0.31
CA ILE A 35 -1.57 -12.62 0.03
C ILE A 35 -2.99 -12.14 0.39
N GLY A 36 -3.09 -11.05 1.17
CA GLY A 36 -4.37 -10.46 1.53
C GLY A 36 -4.22 -9.19 2.34
N PHE A 37 -5.32 -8.45 2.48
CA PHE A 37 -5.44 -7.32 3.40
C PHE A 37 -6.27 -7.74 4.61
N HIS A 38 -5.71 -7.62 5.80
CA HIS A 38 -6.46 -7.80 7.03
C HIS A 38 -6.75 -6.46 7.70
N PHE A 39 -7.97 -6.25 8.15
CA PHE A 39 -8.39 -5.04 8.86
C PHE A 39 -8.89 -5.41 10.26
N ILE A 40 -8.41 -4.72 11.28
CA ILE A 40 -8.81 -4.91 12.68
C ILE A 40 -9.29 -3.60 13.27
N ASN A 41 -10.07 -3.67 14.35
CA ASN A 41 -10.74 -2.52 14.97
C ASN A 41 -11.57 -1.71 13.96
N ILE A 42 -12.41 -2.42 13.19
CA ILE A 42 -13.16 -1.88 12.05
C ILE A 42 -14.02 -0.67 12.46
N VAL A 43 -13.92 0.40 11.68
CA VAL A 43 -14.71 1.64 11.85
C VAL A 43 -16.04 1.56 11.08
N PRO A 44 -17.10 2.27 11.52
CA PRO A 44 -18.44 2.18 10.90
C PRO A 44 -18.53 2.55 9.42
N PHE A 45 -17.51 3.20 8.86
CA PHE A 45 -17.44 3.62 7.47
C PHE A 45 -16.47 2.79 6.62
N MET A 46 -16.05 1.61 7.09
CA MET A 46 -15.14 0.72 6.38
C MET A 46 -15.66 0.33 4.99
N ASP A 47 -16.97 0.12 4.84
CA ASP A 47 -17.57 -0.20 3.54
C ASP A 47 -17.30 0.87 2.49
N LYS A 48 -17.20 2.15 2.91
CA LYS A 48 -16.85 3.26 2.02
C LYS A 48 -15.39 3.20 1.60
N ILE A 49 -14.50 2.81 2.52
CA ILE A 49 -13.07 2.62 2.22
C ILE A 49 -12.92 1.47 1.22
N LEU A 50 -13.61 0.34 1.47
CA LEU A 50 -13.62 -0.81 0.57
C LEU A 50 -14.17 -0.43 -0.81
N ALA A 51 -15.29 0.28 -0.88
CA ALA A 51 -15.86 0.75 -2.15
C ALA A 51 -14.88 1.61 -2.98
N LEU A 52 -13.99 2.36 -2.32
CA LEU A 52 -12.92 3.12 -3.01
C LEU A 52 -11.76 2.24 -3.48
N MET A 53 -11.51 1.12 -2.80
CA MET A 53 -10.41 0.18 -3.12
C MET A 53 -10.82 -0.85 -4.17
N THR A 54 -12.02 -1.42 -4.06
CA THR A 54 -12.53 -2.54 -4.86
C THR A 54 -12.33 -2.38 -6.37
N PRO A 55 -12.55 -1.21 -7.00
CA PRO A 55 -12.35 -1.04 -8.45
C PRO A 55 -10.91 -1.28 -8.92
N PHE A 56 -9.93 -1.24 -8.00
CA PHE A 56 -8.50 -1.36 -8.30
C PHE A 56 -7.87 -2.62 -7.69
N MET A 57 -8.63 -3.39 -6.93
CA MET A 57 -8.19 -4.69 -6.40
C MET A 57 -8.44 -5.77 -7.44
N LYS A 58 -7.52 -6.72 -7.57
CA LYS A 58 -7.77 -8.00 -8.22
C LYS A 58 -8.77 -8.79 -7.37
N LYS A 59 -9.17 -9.99 -7.81
CA LYS A 59 -10.10 -10.83 -7.02
C LYS A 59 -9.47 -11.12 -5.65
N ASP A 60 -9.83 -10.31 -4.67
CA ASP A 60 -9.32 -10.40 -3.32
C ASP A 60 -10.41 -10.96 -2.43
N ASN A 61 -10.04 -11.93 -1.60
CA ASN A 61 -10.89 -12.41 -0.53
C ASN A 61 -10.65 -11.50 0.68
N LEU A 62 -11.73 -10.91 1.21
CA LEU A 62 -11.72 -10.33 2.54
C LEU A 62 -11.81 -11.49 3.52
N GLU A 63 -10.76 -11.67 4.32
CA GLU A 63 -10.58 -12.85 5.17
C GLU A 63 -10.37 -12.45 6.62
N ASP A 64 -10.95 -13.24 7.53
CA ASP A 64 -10.92 -12.95 8.96
C ASP A 64 -9.50 -13.04 9.52
N PHE A 65 -9.03 -11.95 10.13
CA PHE A 65 -7.63 -11.80 10.57
C PHE A 65 -7.11 -12.97 11.41
N PHE A 66 -7.90 -13.45 12.38
CA PHE A 66 -7.47 -14.49 13.32
C PHE A 66 -7.48 -15.91 12.74
N GLU A 67 -8.12 -16.13 11.58
CA GLU A 67 -8.01 -17.42 10.89
C GLU A 67 -6.64 -17.59 10.21
N TYR A 68 -5.98 -16.47 9.86
CA TYR A 68 -4.74 -16.45 9.09
C TYR A 68 -3.51 -16.07 9.92
N VAL A 69 -3.70 -15.32 11.01
CA VAL A 69 -2.61 -14.81 11.84
C VAL A 69 -2.71 -15.38 13.26
N PRO A 70 -1.78 -16.28 13.67
CA PRO A 70 -1.79 -16.86 15.01
C PRO A 70 -1.63 -15.81 16.10
N GLN A 71 -2.46 -15.90 17.15
CA GLN A 71 -2.40 -14.97 18.28
C GLN A 71 -1.05 -15.03 19.04
N SER A 72 -0.34 -16.16 18.97
CA SER A 72 0.95 -16.34 19.63
C SER A 72 2.07 -15.44 19.12
N ILE A 73 1.93 -14.85 17.92
CA ILE A 73 2.92 -13.93 17.34
C ILE A 73 2.45 -12.47 17.41
N LEU A 74 1.33 -12.21 18.08
CA LEU A 74 0.76 -10.87 18.15
C LEU A 74 1.27 -10.08 19.36
N PRO A 75 1.38 -8.75 19.22
CA PRO A 75 1.57 -7.84 20.33
C PRO A 75 0.49 -7.95 21.41
N LYS A 76 0.82 -7.52 22.63
CA LYS A 76 -0.12 -7.43 23.76
C LYS A 76 -1.40 -6.68 23.43
N GLU A 77 -1.33 -5.59 22.67
CA GLU A 77 -2.49 -4.78 22.31
C GLU A 77 -3.50 -5.51 21.41
N TYR A 78 -3.07 -6.59 20.76
CA TYR A 78 -3.91 -7.48 19.96
C TYR A 78 -4.14 -8.84 20.63
N GLY A 79 -3.87 -8.93 21.93
CA GLY A 79 -4.13 -10.12 22.76
C GLY A 79 -3.06 -11.20 22.68
N GLY A 80 -1.91 -10.96 22.04
CA GLY A 80 -0.81 -11.92 22.01
C GLY A 80 0.25 -11.67 23.08
N PRO A 81 1.29 -12.52 23.13
CA PRO A 81 2.34 -12.45 24.15
C PRO A 81 3.51 -11.52 23.77
N GLU A 82 3.60 -11.06 22.52
CA GLU A 82 4.73 -10.26 22.03
C GLU A 82 4.76 -8.86 22.65
N PRO A 83 5.92 -8.16 22.64
CA PRO A 83 6.04 -6.80 23.15
C PRO A 83 5.02 -5.83 22.55
N GLU A 84 4.83 -4.71 23.24
CA GLU A 84 3.94 -3.65 22.78
C GLU A 84 4.33 -3.13 21.40
N CYS A 85 3.35 -2.67 20.63
CA CYS A 85 3.55 -2.12 19.30
C CYS A 85 4.54 -0.94 19.31
N SER A 86 4.56 -0.17 20.40
CA SER A 86 5.50 0.93 20.64
C SER A 86 6.96 0.45 20.65
N GLU A 87 7.25 -0.61 21.40
CA GLU A 87 8.58 -1.21 21.50
C GLU A 87 9.01 -1.86 20.17
N LEU A 88 8.10 -2.60 19.53
CA LEU A 88 8.35 -3.22 18.24
C LEU A 88 8.64 -2.17 17.17
N LYS A 89 7.91 -1.05 17.18
CA LYS A 89 8.15 0.09 16.28
C LYS A 89 9.55 0.65 16.49
N GLU A 90 9.95 0.93 17.72
CA GLU A 90 11.29 1.48 18.02
C GLU A 90 12.40 0.50 17.60
N LYS A 91 12.20 -0.80 17.83
CA LYS A 91 13.15 -1.84 17.40
C LYS A 91 13.32 -1.87 15.87
N VAL A 92 12.21 -1.85 15.14
CA VAL A 92 12.24 -1.83 13.66
C VAL A 92 12.87 -0.52 13.16
N TYR A 93 12.46 0.61 13.74
CA TYR A 93 12.98 1.92 13.35
C TYR A 93 14.48 2.06 13.59
N SER A 94 14.98 1.60 14.74
CA SER A 94 16.41 1.55 15.04
C SER A 94 17.16 0.67 14.05
N LYS A 95 16.64 -0.54 13.75
CA LYS A 95 17.24 -1.42 12.75
C LYS A 95 17.31 -0.76 11.37
N LEU A 96 16.26 -0.05 10.93
CA LEU A 96 16.26 0.68 9.67
C LEU A 96 17.31 1.79 9.66
N LYS A 97 17.43 2.53 10.77
CA LYS A 97 18.41 3.60 10.93
C LYS A 97 19.84 3.08 10.88
N ASP A 98 20.12 1.99 11.59
CA ASP A 98 21.45 1.38 11.67
C ASP A 98 21.90 0.81 10.32
N ASN A 99 20.95 0.31 9.52
CA ASN A 99 21.21 -0.26 8.19
C ASN A 99 20.99 0.74 7.04
N ARG A 100 20.85 2.03 7.34
CA ARG A 100 20.47 3.05 6.34
C ARG A 100 21.40 3.08 5.12
N GLU A 101 22.71 3.00 5.34
CA GLU A 101 23.68 3.06 4.24
C GLU A 101 23.53 1.88 3.28
N ASP A 102 23.33 0.69 3.83
CA ASP A 102 23.18 -0.52 3.05
C ASP A 102 21.85 -0.55 2.30
N MET A 103 20.78 0.01 2.89
CA MET A 103 19.52 0.24 2.17
C MET A 103 19.72 1.20 0.99
N ILE A 104 20.46 2.30 1.16
CA ILE A 104 20.74 3.24 0.06
C ILE A 104 21.58 2.58 -1.03
N LYS A 105 22.58 1.76 -0.67
CA LYS A 105 23.38 0.99 -1.64
C LYS A 105 22.51 -0.02 -2.40
N PHE A 106 21.63 -0.72 -1.68
CA PHE A 106 20.68 -1.65 -2.26
C PHE A 106 19.77 -0.94 -3.28
N GLU A 107 19.16 0.18 -2.91
CA GLU A 107 18.32 0.97 -3.82
C GLU A 107 19.08 1.46 -5.06
N LYS A 108 20.32 1.93 -4.91
CA LYS A 108 21.16 2.35 -6.04
C LYS A 108 21.46 1.21 -7.01
N ARG A 109 21.70 0.01 -6.49
CA ARG A 109 22.00 -1.19 -7.29
C ARG A 109 20.78 -1.74 -8.01
N HIS A 110 19.59 -1.64 -7.42
CA HIS A 110 18.36 -2.26 -7.94
C HIS A 110 17.51 -1.29 -8.78
N LYS A 111 18.16 -0.37 -9.50
CA LYS A 111 17.49 0.51 -10.47
C LYS A 111 17.37 -0.17 -11.82
N VAL A 112 16.22 -0.01 -12.45
CA VAL A 112 16.00 -0.43 -13.84
C VAL A 112 16.84 0.47 -14.76
N ASN A 113 17.65 -0.15 -15.63
CA ASN A 113 18.35 0.58 -16.68
C ASN A 113 17.42 0.76 -17.88
N GLU A 114 16.77 1.92 -17.96
CA GLU A 114 15.78 2.23 -19.01
C GLU A 114 16.34 2.15 -20.44
N LYS A 115 17.66 2.34 -20.63
CA LYS A 115 18.29 2.21 -21.95
C LYS A 115 18.23 0.79 -22.51
N LEU A 116 18.09 -0.21 -21.64
CA LEU A 116 18.04 -1.62 -22.01
C LEU A 116 16.60 -2.15 -22.09
N ARG A 117 15.57 -1.32 -21.83
CA ARG A 117 14.17 -1.74 -21.85
C ARG A 117 13.75 -2.04 -23.30
N PRO A 118 13.24 -3.25 -23.60
CA PRO A 118 12.66 -3.53 -24.91
C PRO A 118 11.36 -2.73 -25.11
N GLY A 119 11.21 -2.12 -26.28
CA GLY A 119 10.03 -1.32 -26.62
C GLY A 119 10.08 0.11 -26.09
N LYS A 120 8.96 0.84 -26.19
CA LYS A 120 8.87 2.21 -25.68
C LYS A 120 8.78 2.20 -24.14
N PRO A 121 9.47 3.12 -23.44
CA PRO A 121 9.25 3.34 -22.01
C PRO A 121 7.76 3.56 -21.74
N LYS A 122 7.22 2.88 -20.72
CA LYS A 122 5.87 3.12 -20.24
C LYS A 122 5.95 4.09 -19.07
N ASN A 123 5.26 5.21 -19.21
CA ASN A 123 5.29 6.31 -18.26
C ASN A 123 4.05 6.24 -17.36
N ALA A 124 4.02 7.09 -16.32
CA ALA A 124 2.83 7.20 -15.48
C ALA A 124 1.59 7.64 -16.28
N SER A 125 1.77 8.42 -17.35
CA SER A 125 0.71 8.81 -18.28
C SER A 125 0.17 7.61 -19.05
N ASP A 126 1.01 6.69 -19.53
CA ASP A 126 0.57 5.47 -20.21
C ASP A 126 -0.15 4.49 -19.28
N LEU A 127 0.31 4.39 -18.01
CA LEU A 127 -0.23 3.45 -17.03
C LEU A 127 -1.52 3.96 -16.35
N PHE A 128 -1.65 5.28 -16.16
CA PHE A 128 -2.72 5.85 -15.36
C PHE A 128 -3.58 6.89 -16.10
N GLY A 129 -3.21 7.30 -17.32
CA GLY A 129 -3.98 8.18 -18.21
C GLY A 129 -3.91 9.67 -17.90
N ILE A 130 -2.87 10.16 -17.19
CA ILE A 130 -2.92 11.45 -16.48
C ILE A 130 -2.36 12.66 -17.25
N GLU A 131 -1.73 12.53 -18.42
CA GLU A 131 -1.38 13.71 -19.23
C GLU A 131 -2.29 13.84 -20.45
N GLY A 132 -3.51 14.34 -20.20
CA GLY A 132 -4.43 14.83 -21.21
C GLY A 132 -4.70 16.32 -20.98
N ASN A 133 -4.19 17.17 -21.86
CA ASN A 133 -4.55 18.58 -21.94
C ASN A 133 -6.02 18.66 -22.40
N PHE A 134 -6.90 19.18 -21.55
CA PHE A 134 -8.27 19.59 -21.91
C PHE A 134 -8.24 20.75 -22.91
N LYS A 135 -7.73 20.56 -24.13
CA LYS A 135 -7.77 21.57 -25.20
C LYS A 135 -7.82 20.92 -26.58
N LYS A 136 -9.02 20.56 -27.02
CA LYS A 136 -9.70 21.20 -28.16
C LYS A 136 -11.09 20.59 -28.30
N LEU A 137 -12.08 21.43 -28.00
CA LEU A 137 -13.46 21.22 -28.41
C LEU A 137 -13.54 21.85 -29.80
N ASP A 138 -13.51 21.03 -30.85
CA ASP A 138 -13.90 21.51 -32.19
C ASP A 138 -15.43 21.60 -32.19
N ILE A 139 -15.94 22.83 -32.16
CA ILE A 139 -17.33 23.13 -32.46
C ILE A 139 -17.36 23.54 -33.92
N ASP A 140 -18.16 22.83 -34.72
CA ASP A 140 -18.49 23.16 -36.12
C ASP A 140 -19.21 24.51 -36.23
#